data_AF-D5T0Z0-F1
#
_entry.id   AF-D5T0Z0-F1
#
_cell.length_a   1.000
_cell.length_b   1.000
_cell.length_c   1.000
_cell.angle_alpha   90.00
_cell.angle_beta   90.00
_cell.angle_gamma   90.00
#
_symmetry.space_group_name_H-M   'P 1'
#
loop_
_entity.id
_entity.type
_entity.pdbx_description
1 polymer ?
#
loop_
_entity_poly.entity_id
_entity_poly.type
_entity_poly.pdbx_seq_one_letter_code
_entity_poly.pdbx_strand_id
1 'polypeptide(L)' 'MIKFDYERLYGRIKSKGFNQSSLSREIGISAASLTNKLKGVPFRQDEILNICKVLDISDNEMAAYFFTVKVQKTEQLT' A
#
# COMPACT_ATOMS: atom_id res chain seq x y z
N MET A 1 11.04 1.77 -14.15
CA MET A 1 9.81 1.18 -13.58
C MET A 1 9.22 2.20 -12.63
N ILE A 2 7.93 2.54 -12.79
CA ILE A 2 7.24 3.46 -11.87
C ILE A 2 7.17 2.79 -10.50
N LYS A 3 7.54 3.52 -9.44
CA LYS A 3 7.43 3.05 -8.05
C LYS A 3 6.34 3.87 -7.36
N PHE A 4 5.51 3.19 -6.59
CA PHE A 4 4.51 3.84 -5.75
C PHE A 4 5.05 4.05 -4.34
N ASP A 5 4.59 5.11 -3.71
CA ASP A 5 4.85 5.44 -2.32
C ASP A 5 3.74 4.87 -1.44
N TYR A 6 4.13 3.98 -0.53
CA TYR A 6 3.23 3.31 0.41
C TYR A 6 3.44 3.77 1.86
N GLU A 7 4.18 4.85 2.13
CA GLU A 7 4.38 5.37 3.49
C GLU A 7 3.05 5.66 4.20
N ARG A 8 2.11 6.29 3.49
CA ARG A 8 0.76 6.55 4.02
C ARG A 8 0.04 5.24 4.37
N LEU A 9 0.16 4.21 3.52
CA LEU A 9 -0.43 2.90 3.76
C LEU A 9 0.19 2.21 4.98
N TYR A 10 1.51 2.25 5.14
CA TYR A 10 2.19 1.73 6.33
C TYR A 10 1.71 2.40 7.63
N GLY A 11 1.58 3.73 7.60
CA GLY A 11 1.03 4.49 8.72
C GLY A 11 -0.38 4.03 9.08
N ARG A 12 -1.26 3.84 8.08
CA ARG A 12 -2.63 3.37 8.31
C ARG A 12 -2.68 1.95 8.87
N ILE A 13 -1.89 1.03 8.31
CA ILE A 13 -1.76 -0.36 8.79
C ILE A 13 -1.42 -0.37 10.29
N LYS A 14 -0.39 0.37 10.70
CA LYS A 14 0.03 0.47 12.10
C LYS A 14 -1.04 1.12 12.97
N SER A 15 -1.68 2.20 12.50
CA SER A 15 -2.72 2.91 13.26
C SER A 15 -3.96 2.06 13.54
N LYS A 16 -4.27 1.09 12.67
CA LYS A 16 -5.36 0.14 12.83
C LYS A 16 -4.95 -1.13 13.61
N GLY A 17 -3.74 -1.15 14.18
CA GLY A 17 -3.23 -2.26 14.98
C GLY A 17 -2.74 -3.47 14.18
N PHE A 18 -2.62 -3.34 12.86
CA PHE A 18 -2.14 -4.42 12.00
C PHE A 18 -0.62 -4.35 11.82
N ASN A 19 -0.04 -5.53 11.62
CA ASN A 19 1.23 -5.71 10.92
C ASN A 19 0.98 -6.43 9.58
N GLN A 20 2.03 -6.57 8.76
CA GLN A 20 1.91 -7.19 7.42
C GLN A 20 1.36 -8.63 7.49
N SER A 21 1.79 -9.43 8.47
CA SER A 21 1.30 -10.80 8.63
C SER A 21 -0.20 -10.83 8.95
N SER A 22 -0.65 -10.04 9.93
CA SER A 22 -2.07 -9.96 10.30
C SER A 22 -2.94 -9.40 9.17
N LEU A 23 -2.46 -8.39 8.43
CA LEU A 23 -3.19 -7.83 7.31
C LEU A 23 -3.30 -8.86 6.17
N SER A 24 -2.21 -9.55 5.85
CA SER A 24 -2.20 -10.57 4.78
C SER A 24 -3.23 -11.67 5.04
N ARG A 25 -3.36 -12.10 6.30
CA ARG A 25 -4.37 -13.06 6.74
C ARG A 25 -5.80 -12.52 6.55
N GLU A 26 -6.02 -11.26 6.92
CA GLU A 26 -7.35 -10.63 6.84
C GLU A 26 -7.81 -10.41 5.39
N ILE A 27 -6.90 -10.03 4.49
CA ILE A 27 -7.22 -9.80 3.07
C ILE A 27 -7.11 -11.06 2.21
N GLY A 28 -6.75 -12.21 2.79
CA GLY A 28 -6.73 -13.52 2.13
C GLY A 28 -5.55 -13.76 1.19
N ILE A 29 -4.38 -13.18 1.44
CA ILE A 29 -3.16 -13.42 0.65
C ILE A 29 -1.99 -13.87 1.53
N SER A 30 -0.93 -14.42 0.92
CA SER A 30 0.28 -14.77 1.66
C SER A 30 1.06 -13.52 2.10
N ALA A 31 1.72 -13.59 3.27
CA ALA A 31 2.58 -12.51 3.76
C ALA A 31 3.72 -12.16 2.77
N ALA A 32 4.23 -13.16 2.05
CA ALA A 32 5.22 -12.96 0.98
C ALA A 32 4.63 -12.16 -0.20
N SER A 33 3.38 -12.45 -0.61
CA SER A 33 2.68 -11.69 -1.64
C SER A 33 2.50 -10.23 -1.24
N LEU A 34 2.03 -9.97 -0.02
CA LEU A 34 1.88 -8.61 0.50
C LEU A 34 3.21 -7.86 0.54
N THR A 35 4.27 -8.51 1.03
CA THR A 35 5.63 -7.94 1.06
C THR A 35 6.09 -7.55 -0.34
N ASN A 36 5.90 -8.43 -1.33
CA ASN A 36 6.29 -8.15 -2.71
C ASN A 36 5.49 -6.99 -3.31
N LYS A 37 4.20 -6.88 -2.98
CA LYS A 37 3.34 -5.77 -3.43
C LYS A 37 3.79 -4.43 -2.87
N LEU A 38 4.08 -4.40 -1.58
CA LEU A 38 4.63 -3.23 -0.90
C LEU A 38 6.05 -2.85 -1.39
N LYS A 39 6.76 -3.76 -2.08
CA LYS A 39 8.04 -3.50 -2.75
C LYS A 39 7.90 -3.00 -4.20
N GLY A 40 6.69 -3.02 -4.76
CA GLY A 40 6.42 -2.49 -6.10
C GLY A 40 5.73 -3.47 -7.05
N VAL A 41 5.39 -4.70 -6.62
CA VAL A 41 4.47 -5.53 -7.41
C VAL A 41 3.07 -4.89 -7.36
N PRO A 42 2.34 -4.80 -8.49
CA PRO A 42 1.01 -4.21 -8.48
C PRO A 42 0.03 -4.96 -7.57
N PHE A 43 -0.82 -4.20 -6.89
CA PHE A 43 -2.01 -4.74 -6.24
C PHE A 43 -3.09 -5.01 -7.30
N ARG A 44 -3.85 -6.09 -7.11
CA ARG A 44 -5.08 -6.34 -7.85
C ARG A 44 -6.20 -5.48 -7.27
N GLN A 45 -7.23 -5.22 -8.06
CA GLN A 45 -8.36 -4.38 -7.64
C GLN A 45 -9.08 -4.95 -6.40
N ASP A 46 -9.31 -6.27 -6.36
CA ASP A 46 -9.93 -6.94 -5.22
C ASP A 46 -9.08 -6.84 -3.94
N GLU A 47 -7.76 -6.92 -4.05
CA GLU A 47 -6.85 -6.72 -2.91
C GLU A 47 -6.92 -5.28 -2.39
N ILE A 48 -6.96 -4.28 -3.28
CA ILE A 48 -7.12 -2.87 -2.89
C ILE A 48 -8.42 -2.67 -2.13
N LEU A 49 -9.54 -3.21 -2.66
CA LEU A 49 -10.85 -3.11 -2.01
C LEU A 49 -10.87 -3.79 -0.64
N ASN A 50 -10.28 -4.98 -0.53
CA ASN A 50 -10.18 -5.70 0.74
C ASN A 50 -9.33 -4.93 1.76
N ILE A 51 -8.19 -4.37 1.35
CA ILE A 51 -7.36 -3.54 2.23
C ILE A 51 -8.12 -2.29 2.68
N CYS A 52 -8.84 -1.63 1.77
CA CYS A 52 -9.63 -0.44 2.13
C CYS A 52 -10.72 -0.78 3.15
N LYS A 53 -11.41 -1.91 2.97
CA LYS A 53 -12.41 -2.40 3.93
C LYS A 53 -11.80 -2.70 5.31
N VAL A 54 -10.68 -3.41 5.36
CA VAL A 54 -10.01 -3.82 6.62
C VAL A 54 -9.40 -2.62 7.34
N LEU A 55 -8.81 -1.70 6.60
CA LEU A 55 -8.16 -0.51 7.16
C LEU A 55 -9.09 0.71 7.25
N ASP A 56 -10.37 0.54 6.92
CA ASP A 56 -11.40 1.57 6.96
C ASP A 56 -10.92 2.84 6.24
N ILE A 57 -10.49 2.65 4.99
CA ILE A 57 -10.09 3.70 4.06
C ILE A 57 -11.30 3.98 3.18
N SER A 58 -11.73 5.23 3.13
CA SER A 58 -12.84 5.66 2.28
C SER A 58 -12.42 5.74 0.81
N ASP A 59 -13.38 5.53 -0.09
CA ASP A 59 -13.14 5.48 -1.53
C ASP A 59 -12.49 6.76 -2.08
N ASN A 60 -12.83 7.91 -1.50
CA ASN A 60 -12.25 9.21 -1.86
C ASN A 60 -10.77 9.36 -1.46
N GLU A 61 -10.27 8.58 -0.51
CA GLU A 61 -8.87 8.62 -0.08
C GLU A 61 -8.02 7.51 -0.70
N MET A 62 -8.63 6.45 -1.22
CA MET A 62 -7.97 5.27 -1.80
C MET A 62 -6.84 5.65 -2.78
N ALA A 63 -7.08 6.65 -3.63
CA ALA A 63 -6.11 7.13 -4.59
C ALA A 63 -4.76 7.49 -3.94
N ALA A 64 -4.79 8.20 -2.82
CA ALA A 64 -3.60 8.67 -2.11
C ALA A 64 -2.82 7.53 -1.41
N TYR A 65 -3.47 6.39 -1.18
CA TYR A 65 -2.83 5.22 -0.55
C TYR A 65 -2.12 4.30 -1.55
N PHE A 66 -2.67 4.14 -2.76
CA PHE A 66 -2.21 3.13 -3.72
C PHE A 66 -1.59 3.71 -4.99
N PHE A 67 -1.86 4.98 -5.29
CA PHE A 67 -1.51 5.60 -6.57
C PHE A 67 -0.60 6.83 -6.43
N THR A 68 -0.03 7.05 -5.25
CA THR A 68 1.00 8.09 -5.05
C THR A 68 2.31 7.62 -5.66
N VAL A 69 2.86 8.35 -6.63
CA VAL A 69 4.12 8.00 -7.28
C VAL A 69 5.30 8.47 -6.45
N LYS A 70 6.29 7.60 -6.26
CA LYS A 70 7.57 7.96 -5.62
C LYS A 70 8.39 8.82 -6.57
N VAL A 71 8.43 10.13 -6.32
CA VAL A 71 9.27 11.07 -7.07
C VAL A 71 10.75 10.84 -6.74
N GLN A 72 11.56 10.56 -7.76
CA GLN A 72 13.01 10.61 -7.61
C GLN A 72 13.42 12.07 -7.74
N LYS A 73 14.01 12.65 -6.68
CA LYS A 73 14.67 13.95 -6.80
C LYS A 73 15.84 13.77 -7.78
N THR A 74 15.71 14.30 -8.98
CA THR A 74 16.89 14.61 -9.79
C THR A 74 17.58 15.78 -9.11
N GLU A 75 18.80 15.56 -8.61
CA GLU A 75 19.69 16.66 -8.26
C GLU A 75 19.83 17.55 -9.51
N GLN A 76 19.34 18.78 -9.41
CA GLN A 76 19.69 19.78 -10.39
C GLN A 76 21.14 20.18 -10.09
N LEU A 77 22.08 19.64 -10.87
CA LEU A 77 23.44 20.18 -10.94
C LEU A 77 23.31 21.66 -11.31
N THR A 78 23.55 22.51 -10.31
CA THR A 78 23.64 23.97 -10.46
C THR A 78 25.07 24.32 -10.87
#